data_AF-A0A5T8XX32-F1
#
_entry.id   AF-A0A5T8XX32-F1
#
_cell.length_a   1.000
_cell.length_b   1.000
_cell.length_c   1.000
_cell.angle_alpha   90.00
_cell.angle_beta   90.00
_cell.angle_gamma   90.00
#
_symmetry.space_group_name_H-M   'P 1'
#
loop_
_entity.id
_entity.type
_entity.pdbx_description
1 polymer ?
#
loop_
_entity_poly.entity_id
_entity_poly.type
_entity_poly.pdbx_seq_one_letter_code
_entity_poly.pdbx_strand_id
1 'polypeptide(L)'
;MYVINQQTRDNNILTLHDVFKIYQNTGGLRLVKTEEDENYIYIIICGVYRIQKNKKNGNISLWVYKLKDKNTGIWIRRNSFPCKIYLFWSNKAAHDMDDWLKYAITHIIKSLINAGYSIEDKIYLFRIGEEEKHDESIYISTLYPSSVYYSHHYEMHDIIHCLGKTASFNYPCDVQYISKHDLLEEIKNKIYHRVLKIIGVDNKFNASKALCKAIWIMVDKKIFAQYARASHCSIAYNSIRQSLFEDYLDFSKRIHILDDIDFCGLWPMVGLLRQQHKKGQFMLSGKTKELYERLCFPYELSYGEFRSLRHVSLSLVYALIYNHDNASFRLTVRLLRHPLIKNYPVRAIYWIIDYISIRAYPEKENDIYRICSKWLEYHRDLFKNIGFYDRNTESRQTSRWEMETNQLCHAIDWLLAEERLIHKNQEWPSFWRLSDEWTRQVKNNVIPATQKWKGTGINWQKIDNCVNELITFDALCQEGQEMEHCVASYADWCASGEYIAISVLMDNERATLGLSRKEHDLTYQFDQMRGIRNQAVSRNMLIKGRHILKIINSSLKG
;
A
#
# COMPACT_ATOMS: atom_id res chain seq x y z
N MET A 1 -39.47 31.84 -14.35
CA MET A 1 -38.64 30.63 -14.42
C MET A 1 -37.21 31.04 -14.80
N TYR A 2 -36.43 31.55 -13.85
CA TYR A 2 -35.03 31.93 -14.07
C TYR A 2 -34.13 30.73 -13.73
N VAL A 3 -34.22 29.67 -14.54
CA VAL A 3 -33.48 28.41 -14.27
C VAL A 3 -32.02 28.50 -14.75
N ILE A 4 -31.74 29.44 -15.65
CA ILE A 4 -30.43 29.63 -16.28
C ILE A 4 -30.17 31.13 -16.33
N ASN A 5 -29.09 31.60 -15.71
CA ASN A 5 -28.58 32.95 -15.97
C ASN A 5 -27.93 32.96 -17.36
N GLN A 6 -28.75 33.11 -18.41
CA GLN A 6 -28.29 33.23 -19.79
C GLN A 6 -27.78 34.65 -20.03
N GLN A 7 -26.48 34.87 -19.80
CA GLN A 7 -25.75 35.82 -20.64
C GLN A 7 -25.20 35.03 -21.84
N THR A 8 -26.03 34.94 -22.88
CA THR A 8 -25.66 34.43 -24.20
C THR A 8 -24.62 35.35 -24.82
N ARG A 9 -23.38 34.87 -24.97
CA ARG A 9 -22.49 35.31 -26.04
C ARG A 9 -22.56 34.26 -27.14
N ASP A 10 -23.39 34.54 -28.12
CA ASP A 10 -23.57 33.72 -29.32
C ASP A 10 -22.25 33.63 -30.10
N ASN A 11 -21.79 32.37 -30.30
CA ASN A 11 -20.95 31.84 -31.41
C ASN A 11 -19.98 30.71 -31.01
N ASN A 12 -19.83 30.36 -29.72
CA ASN A 12 -18.87 29.34 -29.26
C ASN A 12 -19.51 28.21 -28.40
N ILE A 13 -20.72 27.77 -28.72
CA ILE A 13 -21.40 26.67 -28.00
C ILE A 13 -21.10 25.32 -28.68
N LEU A 14 -20.73 24.31 -27.90
CA LEU A 14 -20.45 22.94 -28.36
C LEU A 14 -21.44 21.95 -27.76
N THR A 15 -21.98 21.03 -28.55
CA THR A 15 -22.77 19.92 -28.01
C THR A 15 -21.86 18.84 -27.41
N LEU A 16 -22.41 17.94 -26.60
CA LEU A 16 -21.70 16.72 -26.18
C LEU A 16 -21.18 15.88 -27.36
N HIS A 17 -21.85 15.91 -28.51
CA HIS A 17 -21.38 15.21 -29.71
C HIS A 17 -20.12 15.87 -30.26
N ASP A 18 -20.08 17.20 -30.30
CA ASP A 18 -18.91 17.96 -30.77
C ASP A 18 -17.70 17.71 -29.87
N VAL A 19 -17.88 17.78 -28.54
CA VAL A 19 -16.79 17.49 -27.59
C VAL A 19 -16.27 16.05 -27.77
N PHE A 20 -17.17 15.09 -27.97
CA PHE A 20 -16.78 13.71 -28.25
C PHE A 20 -16.00 13.58 -29.57
N LYS A 21 -16.42 14.27 -30.64
CA LYS A 21 -15.71 14.29 -31.93
C LYS A 21 -14.34 14.95 -31.82
N ILE A 22 -14.23 16.05 -31.08
CA ILE A 22 -12.95 16.70 -30.80
C ILE A 22 -12.03 15.73 -30.04
N TYR A 23 -12.53 15.04 -29.02
CA TYR A 23 -11.77 14.01 -28.30
C TYR A 23 -11.33 12.85 -29.19
N GLN A 24 -12.18 12.43 -30.13
CA GLN A 24 -11.81 11.42 -31.13
C GLN A 24 -10.68 11.93 -32.04
N ASN A 25 -10.77 13.17 -32.51
CA ASN A 25 -9.80 13.79 -33.44
C ASN A 25 -8.43 14.03 -32.79
N THR A 26 -8.36 14.24 -31.47
CA THR A 26 -7.08 14.26 -30.75
C THR A 26 -6.45 12.87 -30.61
N GLY A 27 -7.10 11.82 -31.11
CA GLY A 27 -6.63 10.44 -31.01
C GLY A 27 -7.00 9.76 -29.69
N GLY A 28 -7.93 10.33 -28.91
CA GLY A 28 -8.31 9.84 -27.59
C GLY A 28 -8.84 8.41 -27.55
N LEU A 29 -9.34 7.89 -28.68
CA LEU A 29 -9.80 6.51 -28.80
C LEU A 29 -8.63 5.49 -28.82
N ARG A 30 -7.42 5.91 -29.18
CA ARG A 30 -6.22 5.09 -29.08
C ARG A 30 -5.53 5.39 -27.76
N LEU A 31 -5.84 4.58 -26.75
CA LEU A 31 -5.39 4.77 -25.36
C LEU A 31 -3.87 4.87 -25.22
N VAL A 32 -3.11 4.09 -25.99
CA VAL A 32 -1.65 4.14 -26.00
C VAL A 32 -1.15 4.08 -27.43
N LYS A 33 -0.31 5.04 -27.82
CA LYS A 33 0.35 5.09 -29.12
C LYS A 33 1.84 5.37 -28.91
N THR A 34 2.69 4.61 -29.58
CA THR A 34 4.12 4.88 -29.65
C THR A 34 4.46 5.44 -31.02
N GLU A 35 5.25 6.50 -31.06
CA GLU A 35 5.76 7.12 -32.27
C GLU A 35 7.24 7.39 -32.11
N GLU A 36 7.94 7.56 -33.23
CA GLU A 36 9.38 7.81 -33.23
C GLU A 36 9.72 8.69 -34.44
N ASP A 37 10.53 9.72 -34.22
CA ASP A 37 11.15 10.53 -35.29
C ASP A 37 12.68 10.46 -35.17
N GLU A 38 13.42 11.20 -35.97
CA GLU A 38 14.89 11.19 -35.96
C GLU A 38 15.51 11.51 -34.59
N ASN A 39 14.84 12.35 -33.79
CA ASN A 39 15.39 12.92 -32.56
C ASN A 39 14.77 12.34 -31.28
N TYR A 40 13.55 11.80 -31.36
CA TYR A 40 12.73 11.48 -30.20
C TYR A 40 11.92 10.20 -30.35
N ILE A 41 11.66 9.56 -29.20
CA ILE A 41 10.67 8.50 -29.03
C ILE A 41 9.52 9.07 -28.21
N TYR A 42 8.29 8.81 -28.62
CA TYR A 42 7.08 9.32 -28.01
C TYR A 42 6.18 8.18 -27.53
N ILE A 43 5.59 8.35 -26.34
CA ILE A 43 4.44 7.58 -25.87
C ILE A 43 3.31 8.58 -25.66
N ILE A 44 2.24 8.44 -26.43
CA ILE A 44 1.03 9.23 -26.33
C ILE A 44 -0.03 8.41 -25.59
N ILE A 45 -0.59 8.98 -24.53
CA ILE A 45 -1.59 8.36 -23.66
C ILE A 45 -2.90 9.13 -23.83
N CYS A 46 -3.96 8.40 -24.20
CA CYS A 46 -5.31 8.92 -24.43
C CYS A 46 -5.34 10.13 -25.38
N GLY A 47 -4.43 10.20 -26.37
CA GLY A 47 -4.30 11.30 -27.33
C GLY A 47 -3.79 12.63 -26.77
N VAL A 48 -3.76 12.81 -25.45
CA VAL A 48 -3.59 14.13 -24.83
C VAL A 48 -2.39 14.25 -23.91
N TYR A 49 -1.82 13.15 -23.43
CA TYR A 49 -0.59 13.16 -22.64
C TYR A 49 0.53 12.53 -23.44
N ARG A 50 1.75 13.07 -23.32
CA ARG A 50 2.89 12.59 -24.07
C ARG A 50 4.14 12.52 -23.21
N ILE A 51 4.80 11.37 -23.25
CA ILE A 51 6.15 11.16 -22.72
C ILE A 51 7.08 11.17 -23.91
N GLN A 52 8.12 12.00 -23.83
CA GLN A 52 9.08 12.18 -24.92
C GLN A 52 10.48 11.90 -24.38
N LYS A 53 11.19 10.95 -25.00
CA LYS A 53 12.60 10.65 -24.73
C LYS A 53 13.45 11.14 -25.89
N ASN A 54 14.43 11.99 -25.61
CA ASN A 54 15.42 12.41 -26.60
C ASN A 54 16.42 11.27 -26.85
N LYS A 55 16.65 10.93 -28.12
CA LYS A 55 17.54 9.81 -28.49
C LYS A 55 19.02 10.11 -28.26
N LYS A 56 19.43 11.37 -28.37
CA LYS A 56 20.84 11.79 -28.24
C LYS A 56 21.32 11.80 -26.79
N ASN A 57 20.54 12.36 -25.87
CA ASN A 57 20.94 12.50 -24.46
C ASN A 57 20.10 11.68 -23.48
N GLY A 58 19.10 10.94 -23.96
CA GLY A 58 18.23 10.10 -23.12
C GLY A 58 17.24 10.87 -22.25
N ASN A 59 17.21 12.21 -22.32
CA ASN A 59 16.37 13.02 -21.44
C ASN A 59 14.89 12.78 -21.69
N ILE A 60 14.15 12.58 -20.60
CA ILE A 60 12.70 12.34 -20.63
C ILE A 60 11.97 13.60 -20.18
N SER A 61 10.95 13.99 -20.95
CA SER A 61 10.08 15.13 -20.69
C SER A 61 8.62 14.75 -20.84
N LEU A 62 7.77 15.41 -20.04
CA LEU A 62 6.33 15.15 -19.99
C LEU A 62 5.58 16.33 -20.62
N TRP A 63 4.57 16.03 -21.42
CA TRP A 63 3.83 17.00 -22.21
C TRP A 63 2.33 16.71 -22.15
N VAL A 64 1.54 17.75 -22.40
CA VAL A 64 0.08 17.66 -22.53
C VAL A 64 -0.38 18.48 -23.73
N TYR A 65 -1.35 17.96 -24.47
CA TYR A 65 -1.96 18.64 -25.60
C TYR A 65 -3.02 19.61 -25.10
N LYS A 66 -2.83 20.91 -25.35
CA LYS A 66 -3.79 21.97 -25.03
C LYS A 66 -4.40 22.48 -26.32
N LEU A 67 -5.71 22.37 -26.45
CA LEU A 67 -6.48 22.93 -27.55
C LEU A 67 -6.42 24.46 -27.54
N LYS A 68 -6.19 25.03 -28.73
CA LYS A 68 -6.33 26.47 -29.01
C LYS A 68 -7.73 26.77 -29.57
N ASP A 69 -8.26 25.85 -30.35
CA ASP A 69 -9.60 25.87 -30.91
C ASP A 69 -10.13 24.43 -31.05
N LYS A 70 -11.28 24.23 -31.72
CA LYS A 70 -11.90 22.91 -31.91
C LYS A 70 -11.06 21.91 -32.74
N ASN A 71 -10.15 22.39 -33.58
CA ASN A 71 -9.39 21.61 -34.54
C ASN A 71 -7.88 21.61 -34.26
N THR A 72 -7.37 22.66 -33.61
CA THR A 72 -5.93 22.84 -33.39
C THR A 72 -5.56 22.98 -31.92
N GLY A 73 -4.32 22.61 -31.62
CA GLY A 73 -3.77 22.64 -30.28
C GLY A 73 -2.25 22.54 -30.30
N ILE A 74 -1.65 22.73 -29.14
CA ILE A 74 -0.21 22.70 -28.94
C ILE A 74 0.17 21.79 -27.79
N TRP A 75 1.32 21.13 -27.92
CA TRP A 75 1.92 20.41 -26.81
C TRP A 75 2.61 21.38 -25.86
N ILE A 76 2.27 21.31 -24.58
CA ILE A 76 2.85 22.14 -23.51
C ILE A 76 3.53 21.24 -22.49
N ARG A 77 4.72 21.65 -22.04
CA ARG A 77 5.51 20.90 -21.06
C ARG A 77 4.84 20.90 -19.69
N ARG A 78 4.99 19.80 -18.95
CA ARG A 78 4.54 19.64 -17.57
C ARG A 78 5.55 18.89 -16.72
N ASN A 79 5.41 19.03 -15.41
CA ASN A 79 6.32 18.42 -14.43
C ASN A 79 5.83 17.06 -13.90
N SER A 80 4.52 16.79 -14.00
CA SER A 80 3.89 15.58 -13.51
C SER A 80 2.65 15.21 -14.33
N PHE A 81 2.16 13.99 -14.14
CA PHE A 81 0.91 13.49 -14.70
C PHE A 81 -0.19 13.39 -13.65
N PRO A 82 -1.46 13.33 -14.08
CA PRO A 82 -2.60 13.18 -13.17
C PRO A 82 -2.72 11.77 -12.57
N CYS A 83 -2.10 10.77 -13.19
CA CYS A 83 -2.11 9.38 -12.76
C CYS A 83 -0.68 8.86 -12.60
N LYS A 84 -0.55 7.82 -11.77
CA LYS A 84 0.69 7.06 -11.61
C LYS A 84 0.94 6.19 -12.84
N ILE A 85 2.22 5.93 -13.15
CA ILE A 85 2.61 5.01 -14.21
C ILE A 85 3.47 3.91 -13.60
N TYR A 86 2.98 2.68 -13.64
CA TYR A 86 3.78 1.53 -13.21
C TYR A 86 4.83 1.15 -14.26
N LEU A 87 6.04 0.82 -13.80
CA LEU A 87 7.09 0.28 -14.68
C LEU A 87 6.79 -1.15 -15.14
N PHE A 88 6.10 -1.93 -14.30
CA PHE A 88 5.73 -3.31 -14.57
C PHE A 88 4.24 -3.49 -14.47
N TRP A 89 3.69 -4.27 -15.40
CA TRP A 89 2.26 -4.55 -15.39
C TRP A 89 1.87 -5.44 -14.20
N SER A 90 0.74 -5.12 -13.58
CA SER A 90 0.12 -5.89 -12.50
C SER A 90 -1.40 -5.70 -12.54
N ASN A 91 -2.15 -6.51 -11.80
CA ASN A 91 -3.61 -6.34 -11.69
C ASN A 91 -3.99 -4.96 -11.15
N LYS A 92 -3.14 -4.32 -10.32
CA LYS A 92 -3.37 -2.94 -9.87
C LYS A 92 -3.27 -1.95 -11.04
N ALA A 93 -2.21 -2.07 -11.85
CA ALA A 93 -1.99 -1.22 -13.02
C ALA A 93 -3.06 -1.37 -14.12
N ALA A 94 -3.84 -2.45 -14.08
CA ALA A 94 -4.88 -2.72 -15.06
C ALA A 94 -6.05 -1.73 -15.00
N HIS A 95 -6.35 -1.19 -13.81
CA HIS A 95 -7.47 -0.27 -13.59
C HIS A 95 -7.12 1.20 -13.90
N ASP A 96 -5.84 1.55 -13.93
CA ASP A 96 -5.39 2.94 -14.12
C ASP A 96 -5.86 3.56 -15.44
N MET A 97 -6.10 2.74 -16.48
CA MET A 97 -6.51 3.28 -17.78
C MET A 97 -7.88 3.96 -17.76
N ASP A 98 -8.75 3.58 -16.83
CA ASP A 98 -10.03 4.27 -16.62
C ASP A 98 -9.82 5.69 -16.09
N ASP A 99 -8.89 5.84 -15.15
CA ASP A 99 -8.54 7.14 -14.60
C ASP A 99 -7.87 8.01 -15.67
N TRP A 100 -6.89 7.46 -16.40
CA TRP A 100 -6.26 8.16 -17.53
C TRP A 100 -7.27 8.67 -18.55
N LEU A 101 -8.29 7.87 -18.89
CA LEU A 101 -9.35 8.26 -19.81
C LEU A 101 -10.21 9.40 -19.24
N LYS A 102 -10.64 9.29 -17.98
CA LYS A 102 -11.42 10.33 -17.30
C LYS A 102 -10.64 11.65 -17.23
N TYR A 103 -9.37 11.62 -16.82
CA TYR A 103 -8.53 12.82 -16.77
C TYR A 103 -8.30 13.42 -18.15
N ALA A 104 -8.12 12.60 -19.19
CA ALA A 104 -7.98 13.07 -20.55
C ALA A 104 -9.22 13.83 -21.04
N ILE A 105 -10.41 13.29 -20.79
CA ILE A 105 -11.70 13.93 -21.12
C ILE A 105 -11.85 15.24 -20.35
N THR A 106 -11.64 15.22 -19.03
CA THR A 106 -11.69 16.43 -18.19
C THR A 106 -10.71 17.49 -18.69
N HIS A 107 -9.50 17.10 -19.09
CA HIS A 107 -8.50 18.01 -19.62
C HIS A 107 -8.95 18.67 -20.94
N ILE A 108 -9.54 17.90 -21.85
CA ILE A 108 -10.07 18.43 -23.13
C ILE A 108 -11.21 19.40 -22.88
N ILE A 109 -12.17 19.06 -22.02
CA ILE A 109 -13.26 19.96 -21.62
C ILE A 109 -12.69 21.27 -21.08
N LYS A 110 -11.79 21.21 -20.09
CA LYS A 110 -11.15 22.41 -19.52
C LYS A 110 -10.37 23.21 -20.56
N SER A 111 -9.73 22.54 -21.52
CA SER A 111 -9.01 23.22 -22.60
C SER A 111 -9.94 23.98 -23.54
N LEU A 112 -11.12 23.42 -23.85
CA LEU A 112 -12.15 24.08 -24.67
C LEU A 112 -12.76 25.28 -23.93
N ILE A 113 -13.07 25.15 -22.64
CA ILE A 113 -13.56 26.27 -21.83
C ILE A 113 -12.53 27.41 -21.80
N ASN A 114 -11.25 27.09 -21.60
CA ASN A 114 -10.18 28.08 -21.64
C ASN A 114 -9.96 28.72 -23.02
N ALA A 115 -10.40 28.06 -24.09
CA ALA A 115 -10.39 28.60 -25.46
C ALA A 115 -11.65 29.43 -25.78
N GLY A 116 -12.54 29.65 -24.80
CA GLY A 116 -13.71 30.50 -24.94
C GLY A 116 -14.97 29.78 -25.43
N TYR A 117 -15.01 28.45 -25.37
CA TYR A 117 -16.20 27.66 -25.68
C TYR A 117 -17.03 27.37 -24.45
N SER A 118 -18.33 27.14 -24.64
CA SER A 118 -19.23 26.55 -23.65
C SER A 118 -19.75 25.21 -24.16
N ILE A 119 -20.19 24.34 -23.25
CA ILE A 119 -20.70 23.01 -23.60
C ILE A 119 -22.19 22.94 -23.25
N GLU A 120 -23.02 22.69 -24.25
CA GLU A 120 -24.45 22.48 -24.08
C GLU A 120 -24.77 21.01 -23.76
N ASP A 121 -25.60 20.82 -22.74
CA ASP A 121 -26.20 19.54 -22.40
C ASP A 121 -27.56 19.75 -21.70
N LYS A 122 -28.26 18.66 -21.36
CA LYS A 122 -29.61 18.67 -20.80
C LYS A 122 -29.62 18.25 -19.32
N ILE A 123 -30.51 18.90 -18.56
CA ILE A 123 -30.89 18.60 -17.17
C ILE A 123 -32.38 18.26 -17.09
N TYR A 124 -32.78 17.53 -16.05
CA TYR A 124 -34.17 17.21 -15.76
C TYR A 124 -34.77 18.24 -14.79
N LEU A 125 -36.05 18.57 -15.00
CA LEU A 125 -36.80 19.51 -14.16
C LEU A 125 -37.79 18.76 -13.26
N PHE A 126 -37.84 19.15 -11.98
CA PHE A 126 -38.77 18.62 -10.99
C PHE A 126 -39.55 19.75 -10.34
N ARG A 127 -40.77 19.43 -9.88
CA ARG A 127 -41.60 20.32 -9.08
C ARG A 127 -41.60 19.80 -7.64
N ILE A 128 -41.27 20.68 -6.71
CA ILE A 128 -41.49 20.47 -5.28
C ILE A 128 -42.82 21.15 -4.93
N GLY A 129 -43.70 20.45 -4.24
CA GLY A 129 -44.93 21.01 -3.70
C GLY A 129 -45.20 20.50 -2.29
N GLU A 130 -45.68 21.38 -1.43
CA GLU A 130 -46.34 21.00 -0.18
C GLU A 130 -47.74 20.47 -0.51
N GLU A 131 -48.19 19.42 0.20
CA GLU A 131 -49.40 18.69 -0.17
C GLU A 131 -50.72 19.50 -0.03
N GLU A 132 -50.74 20.69 0.58
CA GLU A 132 -52.03 21.37 0.84
C GLU A 132 -52.09 22.91 0.75
N LYS A 133 -51.13 23.65 0.18
CA LYS A 133 -51.31 25.10 -0.05
C LYS A 133 -50.89 25.58 -1.43
N HIS A 134 -51.80 26.35 -2.03
CA HIS A 134 -51.80 26.78 -3.42
C HIS A 134 -50.81 27.89 -3.79
N ASP A 135 -49.80 28.18 -2.97
CA ASP A 135 -48.87 29.29 -3.23
C ASP A 135 -47.42 28.80 -3.43
N GLU A 136 -46.91 29.09 -4.62
CA GLU A 136 -45.52 28.95 -5.09
C GLU A 136 -44.94 27.53 -5.20
N SER A 137 -45.23 26.87 -6.33
CA SER A 137 -44.47 25.68 -6.72
C SER A 137 -43.02 26.02 -7.04
N ILE A 138 -42.09 25.43 -6.27
CA ILE A 138 -40.65 25.57 -6.49
C ILE A 138 -40.22 24.56 -7.56
N TYR A 139 -39.48 25.03 -8.55
CA TYR A 139 -38.89 24.18 -9.59
C TYR A 139 -37.41 23.97 -9.30
N ILE A 140 -36.97 22.70 -9.24
CA ILE A 140 -35.56 22.35 -9.06
C ILE A 140 -35.02 21.62 -10.30
N SER A 141 -33.72 21.74 -10.52
CA SER A 141 -32.98 21.07 -11.58
C SER A 141 -32.15 19.92 -11.03
N THR A 142 -32.04 18.82 -11.77
CA THR A 142 -31.16 17.69 -11.43
C THR A 142 -30.58 17.01 -12.67
N LEU A 143 -29.49 16.26 -12.48
CA LEU A 143 -28.76 15.55 -13.53
C LEU A 143 -29.39 14.18 -13.85
N TYR A 144 -30.16 13.60 -12.92
CA TYR A 144 -30.68 12.24 -13.05
C TYR A 144 -32.21 12.21 -13.15
N PRO A 145 -32.77 11.36 -14.02
CA PRO A 145 -34.23 11.19 -14.13
C PRO A 145 -34.83 10.46 -12.92
N SER A 146 -34.02 9.72 -12.15
CA SER A 146 -34.47 8.89 -11.04
C SER A 146 -33.40 8.71 -9.96
N SER A 147 -33.40 9.57 -8.95
CA SER A 147 -33.04 9.22 -7.57
C SER A 147 -33.47 10.37 -6.68
N VAL A 148 -34.63 10.20 -6.04
CA VAL A 148 -34.96 10.91 -4.81
C VAL A 148 -33.91 10.48 -3.80
N TYR A 149 -32.82 11.24 -3.69
CA TYR A 149 -32.07 11.25 -2.45
C TYR A 149 -32.95 12.03 -1.49
N TYR A 150 -33.35 11.38 -0.40
CA TYR A 150 -33.76 12.09 0.82
C TYR A 150 -32.66 13.12 1.12
N SER A 151 -32.86 14.37 0.74
CA SER A 151 -31.95 15.42 1.14
C SER A 151 -32.23 15.66 2.63
N HIS A 152 -31.50 14.99 3.51
CA HIS A 152 -31.34 15.38 4.92
C HIS A 152 -30.72 16.81 5.07
N HIS A 153 -30.67 17.61 4.01
CA HIS A 153 -30.21 19.01 4.02
C HIS A 153 -31.37 20.01 3.99
N TYR A 154 -32.57 19.56 3.70
CA TYR A 154 -33.77 20.37 3.80
C TYR A 154 -34.75 19.52 4.60
N GLU A 155 -35.16 19.96 5.79
CA GLU A 155 -36.13 19.29 6.66
C GLU A 155 -37.54 19.20 6.02
N MET A 156 -37.65 19.17 4.68
CA MET A 156 -38.90 19.14 3.95
C MET A 156 -39.31 17.69 3.66
N HIS A 157 -40.44 17.30 4.24
CA HIS A 157 -41.15 16.05 3.99
C HIS A 157 -41.99 16.13 2.69
N ASP A 158 -41.46 16.77 1.64
CA ASP A 158 -42.24 17.10 0.45
C ASP A 158 -42.21 15.99 -0.61
N ILE A 159 -43.36 15.77 -1.26
CA ILE A 159 -43.52 14.82 -2.36
C ILE A 159 -42.89 15.43 -3.62
N ILE A 160 -41.82 14.80 -4.11
CA ILE A 160 -41.11 15.23 -5.32
C ILE A 160 -41.79 14.62 -6.56
N HIS A 161 -42.33 15.46 -7.45
CA HIS A 161 -42.90 15.01 -8.72
C HIS A 161 -41.94 15.25 -9.90
N CYS A 162 -41.54 14.17 -10.58
CA CYS A 162 -40.81 14.27 -11.84
C CYS A 162 -41.73 14.83 -12.93
N LEU A 163 -41.33 15.95 -13.55
CA LEU A 163 -42.12 16.58 -14.60
C LEU A 163 -41.96 15.91 -15.97
N GLY A 164 -41.01 14.97 -16.10
CA GLY A 164 -40.65 14.37 -17.40
C GLY A 164 -40.10 15.38 -18.42
N LYS A 165 -39.77 16.60 -17.99
CA LYS A 165 -39.29 17.70 -18.83
C LYS A 165 -37.78 17.88 -18.66
N THR A 166 -37.12 18.25 -19.75
CA THR A 166 -35.69 18.61 -19.75
C THR A 166 -35.48 20.07 -20.11
N ALA A 167 -34.47 20.72 -19.53
CA ALA A 167 -33.95 22.02 -19.95
C ALA A 167 -32.51 21.89 -20.44
N SER A 168 -32.06 22.79 -21.32
CA SER A 168 -30.64 22.89 -21.71
C SER A 168 -29.86 23.72 -20.70
N PHE A 169 -28.57 23.45 -20.53
CA PHE A 169 -27.63 24.34 -19.83
C PHE A 169 -26.33 24.46 -20.62
N ASN A 170 -25.58 25.53 -20.39
CA ASN A 170 -24.26 25.75 -20.99
C ASN A 170 -23.20 25.75 -19.90
N TYR A 171 -22.32 24.75 -19.86
CA TYR A 171 -21.15 24.76 -18.97
C TYR A 171 -20.09 25.75 -19.49
N PRO A 172 -19.48 26.62 -18.66
CA PRO A 172 -19.45 26.59 -17.20
C PRO A 172 -20.39 27.61 -16.51
N CYS A 173 -21.51 27.97 -17.13
CA CYS A 173 -22.53 28.80 -16.49
C CYS A 173 -23.15 28.08 -15.29
N ASP A 174 -23.56 28.86 -14.30
CA ASP A 174 -24.21 28.35 -13.09
C ASP A 174 -25.62 27.86 -13.40
N VAL A 175 -25.97 26.70 -12.85
CA VAL A 175 -27.33 26.15 -12.84
C VAL A 175 -27.81 26.15 -11.40
N GLN A 176 -29.03 26.64 -11.18
CA GLN A 176 -29.59 26.73 -9.84
C GLN A 176 -29.58 25.34 -9.17
N TYR A 177 -29.02 25.26 -7.96
CA TYR A 177 -28.89 24.03 -7.14
C TYR A 177 -27.95 22.93 -7.66
N ILE A 178 -27.21 23.17 -8.75
CA ILE A 178 -26.21 22.20 -9.25
C ILE A 178 -24.85 22.90 -9.32
N SER A 179 -23.85 22.34 -8.64
CA SER A 179 -22.51 22.92 -8.66
C SER A 179 -21.85 22.76 -10.04
N LYS A 180 -20.93 23.67 -10.40
CA LYS A 180 -20.10 23.51 -11.61
C LYS A 180 -19.29 22.22 -11.61
N HIS A 181 -18.95 21.70 -10.45
CA HIS A 181 -18.26 20.43 -10.31
C HIS A 181 -19.16 19.28 -10.80
N ASP A 182 -20.42 19.25 -10.36
CA ASP A 182 -21.34 18.17 -10.71
C ASP A 182 -21.74 18.22 -12.19
N LEU A 183 -21.90 19.43 -12.75
CA LEU A 183 -22.10 19.61 -14.19
C LEU A 183 -20.92 19.07 -15.01
N LEU A 184 -19.68 19.35 -14.58
CA LEU A 184 -18.48 18.84 -15.24
C LEU A 184 -18.40 17.31 -15.14
N GLU A 185 -18.70 16.75 -13.97
CA GLU A 185 -18.71 15.30 -13.73
C GLU A 185 -19.73 14.60 -14.63
N GLU A 186 -20.94 15.17 -14.80
CA GLU A 186 -21.97 14.63 -15.68
C GLU A 186 -21.53 14.62 -17.15
N ILE A 187 -21.05 15.77 -17.65
CA ILE A 187 -20.53 15.90 -19.02
C ILE A 187 -19.40 14.89 -19.24
N LYS A 188 -18.46 14.79 -18.29
CA LYS A 188 -17.35 13.83 -18.32
C LYS A 188 -17.85 12.39 -18.40
N ASN A 189 -18.82 12.01 -17.56
CA ASN A 189 -19.35 10.66 -17.51
C ASN A 189 -20.07 10.29 -18.82
N LYS A 190 -20.90 11.19 -19.37
CA LYS A 190 -21.56 10.98 -20.66
C LYS A 190 -20.56 10.76 -21.80
N ILE A 191 -19.49 11.54 -21.87
CA ILE A 191 -18.43 11.36 -22.87
C ILE A 191 -17.64 10.07 -22.62
N TYR A 192 -17.27 9.80 -21.37
CA TYR A 192 -16.55 8.59 -20.97
C TYR A 192 -17.32 7.33 -21.38
N HIS A 193 -18.63 7.27 -21.13
CA HIS A 193 -19.46 6.13 -21.55
C HIS A 193 -19.53 5.97 -23.07
N ARG A 194 -19.57 7.07 -23.84
CA ARG A 194 -19.48 7.00 -25.31
C ARG A 194 -18.16 6.43 -25.78
N VAL A 195 -17.04 6.88 -25.19
CA VAL A 195 -15.70 6.37 -25.51
C VAL A 195 -15.58 4.89 -25.13
N LEU A 196 -16.03 4.51 -23.94
CA LEU A 196 -15.93 3.15 -23.44
C LEU A 196 -16.71 2.15 -24.32
N LYS A 197 -17.87 2.55 -24.85
CA LYS A 197 -18.64 1.74 -25.81
C LYS A 197 -17.87 1.42 -27.09
N ILE A 198 -16.97 2.30 -27.53
CA ILE A 198 -16.18 2.11 -28.75
C ILE A 198 -14.91 1.31 -28.47
N ILE A 199 -14.20 1.65 -27.39
CA ILE A 199 -12.94 0.99 -27.05
C ILE A 199 -13.19 -0.44 -26.56
N GLY A 200 -14.22 -0.66 -25.75
CA GLY A 200 -14.45 -1.94 -25.08
C GLY A 200 -13.55 -2.15 -23.86
N VAL A 201 -13.96 -3.03 -22.95
CA VAL A 201 -13.28 -3.23 -21.66
C VAL A 201 -11.92 -3.93 -21.83
N ASP A 202 -11.83 -4.94 -22.68
CA ASP A 202 -10.60 -5.73 -22.90
C ASP A 202 -9.45 -4.88 -23.46
N ASN A 203 -9.77 -3.89 -24.28
CA ASN A 203 -8.79 -2.99 -24.87
C ASN A 203 -8.13 -2.08 -23.82
N LYS A 204 -8.77 -1.82 -22.68
CA LYS A 204 -8.14 -1.09 -21.55
C LYS A 204 -7.02 -1.90 -20.91
N PHE A 205 -7.25 -3.20 -20.68
CA PHE A 205 -6.24 -4.09 -20.13
C PHE A 205 -5.02 -4.21 -21.06
N ASN A 206 -5.28 -4.37 -22.35
CA ASN A 206 -4.23 -4.44 -23.36
C ASN A 206 -3.47 -3.10 -23.48
N ALA A 207 -4.17 -1.97 -23.39
CA ALA A 207 -3.54 -0.65 -23.36
C ALA A 207 -2.63 -0.47 -22.13
N SER A 208 -3.06 -0.88 -20.94
CA SER A 208 -2.22 -0.85 -19.72
C SER A 208 -0.93 -1.66 -19.89
N LYS A 209 -1.03 -2.88 -20.45
CA LYS A 209 0.15 -3.71 -20.78
C LYS A 209 1.07 -3.02 -21.79
N ALA A 210 0.49 -2.45 -22.85
CA ALA A 210 1.23 -1.74 -23.88
C ALA A 210 1.95 -0.50 -23.31
N LEU A 211 1.31 0.24 -22.40
CA LEU A 211 1.93 1.37 -21.71
C LEU A 211 3.16 0.93 -20.91
N CYS A 212 3.02 -0.08 -20.04
CA CYS A 212 4.13 -0.60 -19.24
C CYS A 212 5.30 -1.04 -20.13
N LYS A 213 5.01 -1.75 -21.23
CA LYS A 213 6.04 -2.18 -22.20
C LYS A 213 6.74 -0.99 -22.85
N ALA A 214 6.00 0.03 -23.27
CA ALA A 214 6.56 1.21 -23.90
C ALA A 214 7.43 2.02 -22.92
N ILE A 215 6.96 2.20 -21.69
CA ILE A 215 7.71 2.85 -20.61
C ILE A 215 9.00 2.09 -20.33
N TRP A 216 8.94 0.76 -20.27
CA TRP A 216 10.13 -0.05 -20.07
C TRP A 216 11.18 0.20 -21.16
N ILE A 217 10.80 0.38 -22.43
CA ILE A 217 11.75 0.72 -23.50
C ILE A 217 12.44 2.07 -23.25
N MET A 218 11.76 3.04 -22.63
CA MET A 218 12.32 4.35 -22.32
C MET A 218 13.31 4.34 -21.14
N VAL A 219 13.18 3.40 -20.21
CA VAL A 219 13.99 3.32 -18.99
C VAL A 219 15.42 2.84 -19.28
N ASP A 220 16.41 3.57 -18.77
CA ASP A 220 17.81 3.15 -18.76
C ASP A 220 18.00 1.98 -17.78
N LYS A 221 18.52 0.85 -18.28
CA LYS A 221 18.63 -0.39 -17.50
C LYS A 221 19.68 -0.34 -16.42
N LYS A 222 20.77 0.42 -16.63
CA LYS A 222 21.85 0.58 -15.65
C LYS A 222 21.36 1.44 -14.49
N ILE A 223 20.75 2.59 -14.80
CA ILE A 223 20.15 3.47 -13.78
C ILE A 223 19.01 2.76 -13.05
N PHE A 224 18.17 2.01 -13.77
CA PHE A 224 17.09 1.25 -13.14
C PHE A 224 17.60 0.19 -12.16
N ALA A 225 18.69 -0.51 -12.47
CA ALA A 225 19.27 -1.48 -11.54
C ALA A 225 19.74 -0.81 -10.23
N GLN A 226 20.31 0.40 -10.32
CA GLN A 226 20.68 1.21 -9.16
C GLN A 226 19.45 1.65 -8.36
N TYR A 227 18.43 2.19 -9.04
CA TYR A 227 17.14 2.56 -8.45
C TYR A 227 16.48 1.37 -7.74
N ALA A 228 16.49 0.20 -8.36
CA ALA A 228 15.90 -1.02 -7.83
C ALA A 228 16.57 -1.43 -6.52
N ARG A 229 17.90 -1.47 -6.47
CA ARG A 229 18.67 -1.77 -5.25
C ARG A 229 18.49 -0.71 -4.17
N ALA A 230 18.28 0.55 -4.56
CA ALA A 230 18.13 1.67 -3.64
C ALA A 230 16.71 1.87 -3.13
N SER A 231 15.68 1.47 -3.87
CA SER A 231 14.26 1.69 -3.51
C SER A 231 13.41 0.45 -3.24
N HIS A 232 13.84 -0.77 -3.59
CA HIS A 232 12.99 -1.96 -3.49
C HIS A 232 13.68 -3.17 -2.85
N CYS A 233 12.92 -3.87 -2.00
CA CYS A 233 13.31 -5.14 -1.43
C CYS A 233 12.07 -6.00 -1.16
N SER A 234 12.09 -7.24 -1.67
CA SER A 234 10.96 -8.16 -1.52
C SER A 234 10.72 -8.63 -0.09
N ILE A 235 11.75 -8.60 0.78
CA ILE A 235 11.59 -9.05 2.17
C ILE A 235 10.80 -8.06 3.02
N ALA A 236 10.97 -6.76 2.76
CA ALA A 236 10.32 -5.67 3.48
C ALA A 236 9.01 -5.20 2.80
N TYR A 237 8.31 -6.11 2.12
CA TYR A 237 7.04 -5.86 1.41
C TYR A 237 7.05 -4.77 0.31
N ASN A 238 8.22 -4.23 -0.04
CA ASN A 238 8.38 -3.24 -1.10
C ASN A 238 8.88 -3.89 -2.40
N SER A 239 7.95 -4.58 -3.08
CA SER A 239 8.25 -5.31 -4.31
C SER A 239 8.59 -4.36 -5.47
N ILE A 240 9.63 -4.70 -6.24
CA ILE A 240 9.97 -4.01 -7.48
C ILE A 240 8.82 -4.00 -8.50
N ARG A 241 7.87 -4.94 -8.42
CA ARG A 241 6.67 -4.94 -9.29
C ARG A 241 5.74 -3.75 -9.05
N GLN A 242 5.89 -3.07 -7.92
CA GLN A 242 5.11 -1.88 -7.56
C GLN A 242 5.85 -0.58 -7.90
N SER A 243 7.02 -0.65 -8.53
CA SER A 243 7.82 0.52 -8.86
C SER A 243 7.11 1.46 -9.83
N LEU A 244 7.14 2.75 -9.51
CA LEU A 244 6.55 3.82 -10.30
C LEU A 244 7.59 4.46 -11.22
N PHE A 245 7.17 4.84 -12.42
CA PHE A 245 8.01 5.52 -13.39
C PHE A 245 8.43 6.90 -12.89
N GLU A 246 7.56 7.61 -12.19
CA GLU A 246 7.84 8.91 -11.59
C GLU A 246 8.97 8.83 -10.56
N ASP A 247 8.95 7.80 -9.70
CA ASP A 247 9.98 7.57 -8.68
C ASP A 247 11.33 7.21 -9.31
N TYR A 248 11.31 6.45 -10.41
CA TYR A 248 12.49 6.17 -11.21
C TYR A 248 13.03 7.46 -11.87
N LEU A 249 12.16 8.29 -12.45
CA LEU A 249 12.57 9.56 -13.06
C LEU A 249 13.18 10.50 -12.01
N ASP A 250 12.56 10.60 -10.83
CA ASP A 250 13.11 11.36 -9.71
C ASP A 250 14.50 10.85 -9.30
N PHE A 251 14.66 9.54 -9.16
CA PHE A 251 15.97 8.92 -8.88
C PHE A 251 16.99 9.27 -9.96
N SER A 252 16.66 9.06 -11.23
CA SER A 252 17.59 9.26 -12.36
C SER A 252 18.10 10.69 -12.51
N LYS A 253 17.29 11.68 -12.09
CA LYS A 253 17.62 13.11 -12.17
C LYS A 253 18.42 13.62 -10.98
N ARG A 254 18.42 12.87 -9.88
CA ARG A 254 18.89 13.34 -8.57
C ARG A 254 20.02 12.50 -8.00
N ILE A 255 20.14 11.24 -8.40
CA ILE A 255 21.16 10.32 -7.92
C ILE A 255 22.05 9.95 -9.11
N HIS A 256 23.26 10.47 -9.09
CA HIS A 256 24.29 10.20 -10.09
C HIS A 256 25.43 9.44 -9.42
N ILE A 257 25.60 8.18 -9.79
CA ILE A 257 26.62 7.30 -9.23
C ILE A 257 27.69 7.14 -10.29
N LEU A 258 28.96 7.37 -9.93
CA LEU A 258 30.07 7.14 -10.87
C LEU A 258 30.14 5.66 -11.27
N ASP A 259 30.77 5.38 -12.41
CA ASP A 259 30.79 4.02 -12.97
C ASP A 259 31.45 3.00 -12.04
N ASP A 260 30.97 1.76 -12.11
CA ASP A 260 31.47 0.57 -11.39
C ASP A 260 31.47 0.65 -9.84
N ILE A 261 30.70 1.57 -9.26
CA ILE A 261 30.52 1.65 -7.81
C ILE A 261 29.44 0.67 -7.34
N ASP A 262 29.79 -0.13 -6.32
CA ASP A 262 28.83 -0.91 -5.54
C ASP A 262 28.80 -0.45 -4.08
N PHE A 263 27.63 -0.02 -3.60
CA PHE A 263 27.40 0.32 -2.20
C PHE A 263 27.16 -0.90 -1.30
N CYS A 264 27.14 -2.13 -1.86
CA CYS A 264 26.93 -3.38 -1.14
C CYS A 264 25.65 -3.30 -0.26
N GLY A 265 25.75 -3.56 1.04
CA GLY A 265 24.63 -3.43 1.97
C GLY A 265 24.03 -2.02 2.06
N LEU A 266 24.74 -0.97 1.62
CA LEU A 266 24.34 0.44 1.79
C LEU A 266 23.46 1.00 0.66
N TRP A 267 23.11 0.23 -0.37
CA TRP A 267 22.15 0.71 -1.38
C TRP A 267 20.84 1.29 -0.80
N PRO A 268 20.23 0.70 0.25
CA PRO A 268 19.02 1.27 0.85
C PRO A 268 19.25 2.67 1.42
N MET A 269 20.47 2.98 1.86
CA MET A 269 20.86 4.29 2.35
C MET A 269 20.93 5.34 1.23
N VAL A 270 21.23 4.93 -0.01
CA VAL A 270 21.11 5.79 -1.19
C VAL A 270 19.64 6.15 -1.45
N GLY A 271 18.73 5.19 -1.26
CA GLY A 271 17.29 5.43 -1.31
C GLY A 271 16.82 6.40 -0.23
N LEU A 272 17.29 6.20 1.00
CA LEU A 272 17.00 7.08 2.14
C LEU A 272 17.48 8.52 1.90
N LEU A 273 18.66 8.70 1.32
CA LEU A 273 19.18 10.02 0.94
C LEU A 273 18.20 10.78 0.03
N ARG A 274 17.64 10.10 -0.98
CA ARG A 274 16.64 10.69 -1.87
C ARG A 274 15.37 11.10 -1.12
N GLN A 275 14.92 10.26 -0.17
CA GLN A 275 13.70 10.47 0.62
C GLN A 275 13.84 11.65 1.60
N GLN A 276 14.98 11.78 2.27
CA GLN A 276 15.23 12.85 3.25
C GLN A 276 15.34 14.23 2.59
N HIS A 277 15.93 14.30 1.39
CA HIS A 277 16.22 15.57 0.73
C HIS A 277 15.32 15.82 -0.47
N LYS A 278 14.14 16.44 -0.34
CA LYS A 278 13.15 16.52 -1.45
C LYS A 278 13.61 17.21 -2.75
N LYS A 279 14.67 18.02 -2.74
CA LYS A 279 15.10 18.83 -3.90
C LYS A 279 16.59 18.72 -4.27
N GLY A 280 17.36 17.86 -3.59
CA GLY A 280 18.81 17.74 -3.79
C GLY A 280 19.20 16.87 -4.99
N GLN A 281 20.28 17.26 -5.67
CA GLN A 281 21.01 16.43 -6.63
C GLN A 281 22.33 15.98 -6.00
N PHE A 282 22.66 14.70 -6.17
CA PHE A 282 23.77 14.04 -5.51
C PHE A 282 24.63 13.32 -6.53
N MET A 283 25.87 13.75 -6.64
CA MET A 283 26.95 12.97 -7.23
C MET A 283 27.52 12.09 -6.10
N LEU A 284 27.59 10.78 -6.30
CA LEU A 284 28.09 9.83 -5.30
C LEU A 284 29.32 9.11 -5.83
N SER A 285 30.44 9.25 -5.12
CA SER A 285 31.74 8.66 -5.50
C SER A 285 31.96 7.23 -5.00
N GLY A 286 31.01 6.67 -4.25
CA GLY A 286 31.11 5.32 -3.67
C GLY A 286 31.80 5.28 -2.31
N LYS A 287 32.35 6.42 -1.86
CA LYS A 287 32.93 6.59 -0.52
C LYS A 287 31.83 6.48 0.53
N THR A 288 31.98 5.53 1.45
CA THR A 288 31.01 5.32 2.55
C THR A 288 30.85 6.58 3.42
N LYS A 289 31.94 7.30 3.69
CA LYS A 289 31.93 8.53 4.50
C LYS A 289 31.09 9.64 3.86
N GLU A 290 31.15 9.76 2.53
CA GLU A 290 30.32 10.74 1.80
C GLU A 290 28.83 10.48 1.99
N LEU A 291 28.41 9.21 1.91
CA LEU A 291 27.00 8.85 2.11
C LEU A 291 26.57 9.08 3.56
N TYR A 292 27.42 8.72 4.53
CA TYR A 292 27.19 8.94 5.95
C TYR A 292 26.96 10.41 6.31
N GLU A 293 27.83 11.31 5.84
CA GLU A 293 27.78 12.74 6.15
C GLU A 293 26.54 13.45 5.58
N ARG A 294 25.89 12.87 4.57
CA ARG A 294 24.70 13.43 3.91
C ARG A 294 23.38 12.91 4.48
N LEU A 295 23.42 11.90 5.35
CA LEU A 295 22.25 11.25 5.92
C LEU A 295 22.01 11.75 7.34
N CYS A 296 20.73 11.86 7.69
CA CYS A 296 20.30 12.07 9.06
C CYS A 296 19.75 10.76 9.62
N PHE A 297 20.09 10.43 10.86
CA PHE A 297 19.61 9.21 11.52
C PHE A 297 18.80 9.58 12.78
N PRO A 298 17.83 8.74 13.17
CA PRO A 298 17.04 8.94 14.39
C PRO A 298 17.88 8.94 15.68
N TYR A 299 19.08 8.34 15.63
CA TYR A 299 20.05 8.29 16.71
C TYR A 299 21.46 8.56 16.17
N GLU A 300 22.39 8.96 17.04
CA GLU A 300 23.82 9.11 16.74
C GLU A 300 24.44 7.76 16.36
N LEU A 301 24.24 7.36 15.11
CA LEU A 301 24.95 6.25 14.50
C LEU A 301 26.39 6.68 14.25
N SER A 302 27.37 6.02 14.87
CA SER A 302 28.77 6.36 14.58
C SER A 302 29.15 5.99 13.13
N TYR A 303 30.14 6.69 12.57
CA TYR A 303 30.65 6.33 11.25
C TYR A 303 31.13 4.88 11.16
N GLY A 304 31.73 4.35 12.24
CA GLY A 304 32.18 2.95 12.31
C GLY A 304 31.02 1.96 12.21
N GLU A 305 29.91 2.25 12.89
CA GLU A 305 28.68 1.48 12.80
C GLU A 305 28.07 1.54 11.41
N PHE A 306 27.91 2.74 10.86
CA PHE A 306 27.41 2.90 9.50
C PHE A 306 28.27 2.15 8.48
N ARG A 307 29.59 2.23 8.60
CA ARG A 307 30.53 1.54 7.70
C ARG A 307 30.37 0.02 7.76
N SER A 308 30.10 -0.53 8.95
CA SER A 308 29.93 -1.98 9.11
C SER A 308 28.71 -2.53 8.36
N LEU A 309 27.65 -1.72 8.20
CA LEU A 309 26.45 -2.09 7.44
C LEU A 309 26.73 -2.38 5.95
N ARG A 310 27.87 -1.92 5.42
CA ARG A 310 28.31 -2.26 4.05
C ARG A 310 28.47 -3.76 3.83
N HIS A 311 28.82 -4.50 4.89
CA HIS A 311 29.04 -5.95 4.84
C HIS A 311 27.79 -6.75 5.23
N VAL A 312 26.68 -6.08 5.51
CA VAL A 312 25.40 -6.70 5.82
C VAL A 312 24.61 -6.91 4.52
N SER A 313 23.76 -7.93 4.49
CA SER A 313 22.84 -8.12 3.37
C SER A 313 21.95 -6.88 3.18
N LEU A 314 21.87 -6.40 1.94
CA LEU A 314 21.04 -5.26 1.53
C LEU A 314 19.60 -5.37 2.04
N SER A 315 19.03 -6.58 2.06
CA SER A 315 17.66 -6.81 2.54
C SER A 315 17.49 -6.55 4.04
N LEU A 316 18.52 -6.78 4.85
CA LEU A 316 18.48 -6.49 6.29
C LEU A 316 18.70 -5.00 6.56
N VAL A 317 19.54 -4.34 5.76
CA VAL A 317 19.70 -2.88 5.83
C VAL A 317 18.41 -2.16 5.40
N TYR A 318 17.63 -2.75 4.48
CA TYR A 318 16.28 -2.28 4.18
C TYR A 318 15.34 -2.36 5.39
N ALA A 319 15.34 -3.49 6.09
CA ALA A 319 14.53 -3.67 7.29
C ALA A 319 14.89 -2.65 8.38
N LEU A 320 16.17 -2.27 8.50
CA LEU A 320 16.59 -1.21 9.41
C LEU A 320 15.97 0.17 9.08
N ILE A 321 15.68 0.46 7.80
CA ILE A 321 15.15 1.77 7.37
C ILE A 321 13.63 1.83 7.48
N TYR A 322 12.96 0.71 7.24
CA TYR A 322 11.51 0.57 7.31
C TYR A 322 11.17 -0.21 8.59
N ASN A 323 10.63 0.46 9.62
CA ASN A 323 9.95 -0.11 10.81
C ASN A 323 10.54 0.27 12.19
N HIS A 324 11.37 1.30 12.32
CA HIS A 324 12.06 1.54 13.60
C HIS A 324 11.78 2.91 14.23
N ASP A 325 11.34 2.88 15.49
CA ASP A 325 11.55 3.96 16.44
C ASP A 325 13.04 4.06 16.85
N ASN A 326 13.38 5.05 17.68
CA ASN A 326 14.77 5.31 18.05
C ASN A 326 15.44 4.12 18.79
N ALA A 327 14.70 3.37 19.60
CA ALA A 327 15.23 2.28 20.42
C ALA A 327 15.51 1.04 19.59
N SER A 328 14.54 0.63 18.77
CA SER A 328 14.67 -0.52 17.90
C SER A 328 15.73 -0.31 16.81
N PHE A 329 15.94 0.93 16.34
CA PHE A 329 17.00 1.25 15.38
C PHE A 329 18.40 0.92 15.94
N ARG A 330 18.71 1.37 17.17
CA ARG A 330 20.00 1.10 17.82
C ARG A 330 20.23 -0.39 18.04
N LEU A 331 19.24 -1.06 18.62
CA LEU A 331 19.30 -2.49 18.89
C LEU A 331 19.53 -3.29 17.61
N THR A 332 18.83 -2.93 16.53
CA THR A 332 18.97 -3.59 15.22
C THR A 332 20.36 -3.37 14.63
N VAL A 333 20.91 -2.15 14.66
CA VAL A 333 22.30 -1.89 14.23
C VAL A 333 23.28 -2.74 15.01
N ARG A 334 23.13 -2.82 16.33
CA ARG A 334 23.99 -3.62 17.20
C ARG A 334 23.90 -5.11 16.88
N LEU A 335 22.70 -5.63 16.63
CA LEU A 335 22.45 -7.01 16.22
C LEU A 335 23.08 -7.33 14.86
N LEU A 336 22.92 -6.44 13.87
CA LEU A 336 23.50 -6.59 12.53
C LEU A 336 25.04 -6.53 12.51
N ARG A 337 25.65 -5.99 13.56
CA ARG A 337 27.11 -5.99 13.76
C ARG A 337 27.62 -7.25 14.45
N HIS A 338 26.73 -8.11 14.94
CA HIS A 338 27.13 -9.31 15.64
C HIS A 338 27.93 -10.25 14.72
N PRO A 339 29.12 -10.75 15.12
CA PRO A 339 30.00 -11.52 14.23
C PRO A 339 29.37 -12.78 13.63
N LEU A 340 28.41 -13.38 14.35
CA LEU A 340 27.72 -14.58 13.93
C LEU A 340 26.53 -14.31 12.99
N ILE A 341 26.05 -13.07 12.85
CA ILE A 341 24.81 -12.77 12.11
C ILE A 341 24.86 -13.26 10.65
N LYS A 342 26.05 -13.20 10.04
CA LYS A 342 26.32 -13.65 8.66
C LYS A 342 26.18 -15.15 8.46
N ASN A 343 26.18 -15.93 9.54
CA ASN A 343 26.03 -17.39 9.50
C ASN A 343 24.55 -17.82 9.41
N TYR A 344 23.62 -16.87 9.49
CA TYR A 344 22.19 -17.13 9.55
C TYR A 344 21.48 -16.75 8.24
N PRO A 345 20.37 -17.43 7.90
CA PRO A 345 19.52 -17.01 6.78
C PRO A 345 18.99 -15.60 6.98
N VAL A 346 19.10 -14.77 5.94
CA VAL A 346 18.60 -13.37 5.91
C VAL A 346 17.15 -13.29 6.37
N ARG A 347 16.31 -14.27 6.02
CA ARG A 347 14.90 -14.28 6.39
C ARG A 347 14.65 -14.57 7.87
N ALA A 348 15.45 -15.44 8.50
CA ALA A 348 15.36 -15.67 9.93
C ALA A 348 15.75 -14.42 10.71
N ILE A 349 16.83 -13.74 10.29
CA ILE A 349 17.25 -12.47 10.90
C ILE A 349 16.20 -11.38 10.69
N TYR A 350 15.58 -11.31 9.51
CA TYR A 350 14.48 -10.36 9.26
C TYR A 350 13.31 -10.56 10.24
N TRP A 351 12.89 -11.80 10.51
CA TRP A 351 11.83 -12.08 11.49
C TRP A 351 12.17 -11.57 12.89
N ILE A 352 13.43 -11.71 13.31
CA ILE A 352 13.90 -11.19 14.60
C ILE A 352 13.85 -9.66 14.62
N ILE A 353 14.31 -9.00 13.55
CA ILE A 353 14.29 -7.54 13.43
C ILE A 353 12.85 -7.01 13.47
N ASP A 354 11.96 -7.61 12.67
CA ASP A 354 10.54 -7.24 12.59
C ASP A 354 9.84 -7.44 13.95
N TYR A 355 10.21 -8.48 14.69
CA TYR A 355 9.69 -8.72 16.03
C TYR A 355 10.14 -7.65 17.04
N ILE A 356 11.44 -7.33 17.03
CA ILE A 356 12.05 -6.34 17.91
C ILE A 356 11.56 -4.93 17.57
N SER A 357 11.26 -4.65 16.31
CA SER A 357 10.94 -3.30 15.83
C SER A 357 9.71 -2.69 16.51
N ILE A 358 8.80 -3.54 16.99
CA ILE A 358 7.56 -3.14 17.67
C ILE A 358 7.58 -3.36 19.19
N ARG A 359 8.69 -3.89 19.75
CA ARG A 359 8.81 -4.28 21.17
C ARG A 359 10.05 -3.74 21.88
N ALA A 360 10.92 -3.03 21.17
CA ALA A 360 12.16 -2.52 21.75
C ALA A 360 11.91 -1.28 22.59
N TYR A 361 12.19 -1.38 23.89
CA TYR A 361 12.22 -0.23 24.79
C TYR A 361 13.67 0.14 25.14
N PRO A 362 14.03 1.44 25.21
CA PRO A 362 15.39 1.89 25.51
C PRO A 362 16.00 1.23 26.75
N GLU A 363 15.22 1.06 27.80
CA GLU A 363 15.61 0.51 29.11
C GLU A 363 15.91 -1.00 29.06
N LYS A 364 15.32 -1.73 28.10
CA LYS A 364 15.53 -3.19 27.93
C LYS A 364 16.48 -3.52 26.77
N GLU A 365 17.03 -2.52 26.08
CA GLU A 365 17.88 -2.69 24.90
C GLU A 365 19.04 -3.69 25.14
N ASN A 366 19.75 -3.54 26.26
CA ASN A 366 20.89 -4.40 26.59
C ASN A 366 20.50 -5.86 26.87
N ASP A 367 19.35 -6.05 27.53
CA ASP A 367 18.85 -7.36 27.93
C ASP A 367 18.32 -8.11 26.71
N ILE A 368 17.54 -7.45 25.86
CA ILE A 368 17.06 -8.01 24.59
C ILE A 368 18.26 -8.38 23.69
N TYR A 369 19.25 -7.49 23.56
CA TYR A 369 20.46 -7.78 22.81
C TYR A 369 21.19 -9.02 23.35
N ARG A 370 21.30 -9.15 24.68
CA ARG A 370 21.96 -10.30 25.31
C ARG A 370 21.24 -11.61 25.01
N ILE A 371 19.91 -11.65 25.09
CA ILE A 371 19.13 -12.84 24.72
C ILE A 371 19.38 -13.19 23.25
N CYS A 372 19.32 -12.21 22.34
CA CYS A 372 19.58 -12.42 20.92
C CYS A 372 21.02 -12.91 20.66
N SER A 373 22.02 -12.34 21.34
CA SER A 373 23.43 -12.76 21.25
C SER A 373 23.58 -14.22 21.66
N LYS A 374 23.00 -14.63 22.79
CA LYS A 374 23.04 -16.01 23.27
C LYS A 374 22.31 -16.99 22.37
N TRP A 375 21.19 -16.57 21.77
CA TRP A 375 20.51 -17.33 20.74
C TRP A 375 21.40 -17.54 19.51
N LEU A 376 22.10 -16.48 19.05
CA LEU A 376 23.04 -16.56 17.93
C LEU A 376 24.28 -17.42 18.24
N GLU A 377 24.74 -17.43 19.49
CA GLU A 377 25.85 -18.29 19.94
C GLU A 377 25.43 -19.76 19.95
N TYR A 378 24.26 -20.07 20.51
CA TYR A 378 23.76 -21.44 20.65
C TYR A 378 23.45 -22.09 19.30
N HIS A 379 22.85 -21.34 18.36
CA HIS A 379 22.44 -21.87 17.05
C HIS A 379 23.50 -21.69 15.95
N ARG A 380 24.75 -21.36 16.29
CA ARG A 380 25.80 -20.97 15.32
C ARG A 380 26.07 -21.99 14.21
N ASP A 381 25.83 -23.27 14.47
CA ASP A 381 26.04 -24.35 13.50
C ASP A 381 24.72 -24.87 12.91
N LEU A 382 23.57 -24.33 13.34
CA LEU A 382 22.25 -24.75 12.87
C LEU A 382 22.13 -24.58 11.35
N PHE A 383 22.55 -23.44 10.79
CA PHE A 383 22.52 -23.23 9.35
C PHE A 383 23.35 -24.25 8.56
N LYS A 384 24.50 -24.67 9.08
CA LYS A 384 25.32 -25.72 8.44
C LYS A 384 24.64 -27.07 8.47
N ASN A 385 23.89 -27.35 9.53
CA ASN A 385 23.28 -28.66 9.77
C ASN A 385 21.96 -28.85 9.03
N ILE A 386 21.13 -27.80 8.94
CA ILE A 386 19.77 -27.91 8.37
C ILE A 386 19.51 -27.00 7.17
N GLY A 387 20.42 -26.08 6.82
CA GLY A 387 20.22 -25.11 5.73
C GLY A 387 19.00 -24.20 5.93
N PHE A 388 18.51 -23.58 4.86
CA PHE A 388 17.22 -22.85 4.84
C PHE A 388 16.21 -23.46 3.86
N TYR A 389 16.70 -24.08 2.77
CA TYR A 389 15.89 -24.80 1.78
C TYR A 389 16.65 -26.06 1.32
N ASP A 390 15.94 -27.18 1.25
CA ASP A 390 16.30 -28.36 0.47
C ASP A 390 15.33 -28.45 -0.71
N ARG A 391 15.86 -28.63 -1.93
CA ARG A 391 15.07 -28.74 -3.18
C ARG A 391 14.07 -29.90 -3.14
N ASN A 392 14.27 -30.87 -2.25
CA ASN A 392 13.41 -32.05 -2.14
C ASN A 392 12.35 -31.97 -1.01
N THR A 393 12.45 -31.02 -0.08
CA THR A 393 11.46 -30.82 1.00
C THR A 393 11.43 -29.37 1.49
N GLU A 394 10.87 -28.45 0.70
CA GLU A 394 10.82 -27.02 1.04
C GLU A 394 10.10 -26.70 2.37
N SER A 395 9.25 -27.59 2.89
CA SER A 395 8.38 -27.29 4.05
C SER A 395 9.03 -27.51 5.43
N ARG A 396 9.85 -28.54 5.62
CA ARG A 396 10.33 -28.96 6.96
C ARG A 396 11.47 -28.11 7.53
N GLN A 397 12.30 -27.49 6.67
CA GLN A 397 13.43 -26.69 7.13
C GLN A 397 13.03 -25.24 7.44
N THR A 398 12.07 -24.69 6.68
CA THR A 398 11.48 -23.37 6.99
C THR A 398 10.78 -23.42 8.36
N SER A 399 10.05 -24.49 8.66
CA SER A 399 9.39 -24.66 9.96
C SER A 399 10.38 -24.76 11.13
N ARG A 400 11.58 -25.33 10.94
CA ARG A 400 12.57 -25.37 12.03
C ARG A 400 13.08 -23.98 12.37
N TRP A 401 13.45 -23.16 11.39
CA TRP A 401 13.86 -21.78 11.66
C TRP A 401 12.74 -20.96 12.28
N GLU A 402 11.51 -21.12 11.80
CA GLU A 402 10.34 -20.49 12.42
C GLU A 402 10.26 -20.88 13.90
N MET A 403 10.33 -22.17 14.23
CA MET A 403 10.31 -22.66 15.62
C MET A 403 11.37 -21.98 16.48
N GLU A 404 12.64 -21.95 16.04
CA GLU A 404 13.73 -21.35 16.82
C GLU A 404 13.55 -19.84 17.01
N THR A 405 13.08 -19.15 15.97
CA THR A 405 12.78 -17.72 16.09
C THR A 405 11.58 -17.46 17.01
N ASN A 406 10.59 -18.35 17.05
CA ASN A 406 9.44 -18.22 17.94
C ASN A 406 9.85 -18.36 19.40
N GLN A 407 10.73 -19.31 19.71
CA GLN A 407 11.26 -19.47 21.05
C GLN A 407 12.05 -18.23 21.49
N LEU A 408 12.82 -17.62 20.58
CA LEU A 408 13.49 -16.34 20.84
C LEU A 408 12.48 -15.21 21.12
N CYS A 409 11.47 -15.06 20.28
CA CYS A 409 10.41 -14.07 20.45
C CYS A 409 9.73 -14.22 21.83
N HIS A 410 9.44 -15.47 22.22
CA HIS A 410 8.83 -15.78 23.50
C HIS A 410 9.74 -15.48 24.69
N ALA A 411 11.05 -15.72 24.58
CA ALA A 411 12.02 -15.32 25.60
C ALA A 411 12.13 -13.79 25.74
N ILE A 412 11.93 -13.04 24.66
CA ILE A 412 11.87 -11.57 24.70
C ILE A 412 10.58 -11.12 25.41
N ASP A 413 9.42 -11.71 25.10
CA ASP A 413 8.17 -11.36 25.79
C ASP A 413 8.24 -11.62 27.30
N TRP A 414 8.82 -12.75 27.69
CA TRP A 414 9.06 -13.08 29.09
C TRP A 414 9.86 -12.00 29.81
N LEU A 415 10.95 -11.53 29.20
CA LEU A 415 11.80 -10.46 29.75
C LEU A 415 11.01 -9.16 29.95
N LEU A 416 10.18 -8.81 28.96
CA LEU A 416 9.42 -7.57 28.96
C LEU A 416 8.29 -7.60 30.00
N ALA A 417 7.66 -8.76 30.21
CA ALA A 417 6.54 -8.89 31.14
C ALA A 417 6.96 -8.94 32.62
N GLU A 418 8.06 -9.64 32.94
CA GLU A 418 8.45 -9.91 34.33
C GLU A 418 9.47 -8.90 34.89
N GLU A 419 9.97 -7.98 34.06
CA GLU A 419 11.02 -7.00 34.38
C GLU A 419 12.28 -7.56 35.07
N ARG A 420 12.56 -8.86 34.97
CA ARG A 420 13.65 -9.53 35.70
C ARG A 420 15.04 -9.08 35.23
N LEU A 421 15.98 -9.05 36.18
CA LEU A 421 17.39 -8.79 35.90
C LEU A 421 18.03 -9.98 35.16
N ILE A 422 18.60 -9.73 33.98
CA ILE A 422 19.38 -10.74 33.24
C ILE A 422 20.80 -10.81 33.79
N HIS A 423 21.21 -12.00 34.23
CA HIS A 423 22.58 -12.25 34.64
C HIS A 423 23.51 -12.44 33.44
N LYS A 424 24.72 -11.89 33.52
CA LYS A 424 25.72 -11.95 32.44
C LYS A 424 26.18 -13.35 32.02
N ASN A 425 26.00 -14.35 32.89
CA ASN A 425 26.40 -15.74 32.67
C ASN A 425 25.23 -16.64 32.23
N GLN A 426 24.03 -16.09 32.01
CA GLN A 426 22.91 -16.88 31.51
C GLN A 426 23.12 -17.24 30.04
N GLU A 427 22.88 -18.50 29.72
CA GLU A 427 22.95 -19.06 28.36
C GLU A 427 21.54 -19.30 27.79
N TRP A 428 21.46 -19.48 26.47
CA TRP A 428 20.18 -19.67 25.75
C TRP A 428 19.23 -20.70 26.39
N PRO A 429 19.67 -21.91 26.79
CA PRO A 429 18.77 -22.89 27.42
C PRO A 429 18.12 -22.39 28.72
N SER A 430 18.79 -21.49 29.45
CA SER A 430 18.24 -20.89 30.67
C SER A 430 17.11 -19.92 30.33
N PHE A 431 17.28 -19.07 29.32
CA PHE A 431 16.23 -18.15 28.87
C PHE A 431 15.00 -18.89 28.36
N TRP A 432 15.20 -19.93 27.56
CA TRP A 432 14.11 -20.76 27.07
C TRP A 432 13.36 -21.44 28.23
N ARG A 433 14.07 -22.05 29.18
CA ARG A 433 13.43 -22.69 30.35
C ARG A 433 12.65 -21.69 31.20
N LEU A 434 13.19 -20.49 31.40
CA LEU A 434 12.54 -19.44 32.19
C LEU A 434 11.30 -18.89 31.50
N SER A 435 11.33 -18.71 30.18
CA SER A 435 10.14 -18.29 29.42
C SER A 435 9.06 -19.38 29.44
N ASP A 436 9.42 -20.66 29.31
CA ASP A 436 8.48 -21.78 29.42
C ASP A 436 7.90 -21.92 30.86
N GLU A 437 8.68 -21.61 31.89
CA GLU A 437 8.18 -21.56 33.28
C GLU A 437 7.20 -20.39 33.47
N TRP A 438 7.53 -19.21 32.94
CA TRP A 438 6.64 -18.06 32.95
C TRP A 438 5.32 -18.35 32.25
N THR A 439 5.31 -19.05 31.12
CA THR A 439 4.07 -19.54 30.48
C THR A 439 3.21 -20.35 31.44
N ARG A 440 3.82 -21.23 32.25
CA ARG A 440 3.09 -22.02 33.25
C ARG A 440 2.57 -21.15 34.39
N GLN A 441 3.30 -20.11 34.78
CA GLN A 441 2.90 -19.19 35.86
C GLN A 441 1.78 -18.23 35.42
N VAL A 442 1.90 -17.61 34.24
CA VAL A 442 0.88 -16.74 33.66
C VAL A 442 -0.45 -17.48 33.58
N LYS A 443 -0.47 -18.72 33.08
CA LYS A 443 -1.68 -19.56 33.04
C LYS A 443 -2.40 -19.68 34.38
N ASN A 444 -1.66 -19.72 35.49
CA ASN A 444 -2.24 -19.90 36.81
C ASN A 444 -2.70 -18.57 37.45
N ASN A 445 -2.29 -17.42 36.92
CA ASN A 445 -2.44 -16.11 37.57
C ASN A 445 -3.26 -15.09 36.76
N VAL A 446 -3.73 -15.39 35.55
CA VAL A 446 -4.53 -14.42 34.78
C VAL A 446 -5.96 -14.32 35.36
N ILE A 447 -6.32 -13.12 35.84
CA ILE A 447 -7.68 -12.74 36.21
C ILE A 447 -8.09 -11.58 35.29
N PRO A 448 -8.97 -11.77 34.31
CA PRO A 448 -9.29 -10.74 33.33
C PRO A 448 -10.27 -9.72 33.92
N ALA A 449 -10.22 -8.48 33.42
CA ALA A 449 -11.27 -7.50 33.70
C ALA A 449 -12.60 -7.84 33.00
N THR A 450 -12.53 -8.55 31.85
CA THR A 450 -13.69 -8.91 31.02
C THR A 450 -13.68 -10.40 30.70
N GLN A 451 -14.73 -11.12 31.10
CA GLN A 451 -14.83 -12.58 30.93
C GLN A 451 -15.26 -13.02 29.52
N LYS A 452 -15.93 -12.13 28.76
CA LYS A 452 -16.44 -12.40 27.41
C LYS A 452 -16.44 -11.12 26.57
N TRP A 453 -16.05 -11.22 25.32
CA TRP A 453 -16.01 -10.11 24.37
C TRP A 453 -16.72 -10.43 23.06
N LYS A 454 -16.87 -9.40 22.22
CA LYS A 454 -17.54 -9.49 20.93
C LYS A 454 -16.56 -10.06 19.90
N GLY A 455 -16.85 -11.26 19.38
CA GLY A 455 -16.15 -11.84 18.23
C GLY A 455 -16.51 -11.16 16.90
N THR A 456 -16.04 -11.72 15.79
CA THR A 456 -16.26 -11.14 14.45
C THR A 456 -17.70 -11.23 13.97
N GLY A 457 -18.53 -12.07 14.61
CA GLY A 457 -19.91 -12.36 14.19
C GLY A 457 -20.01 -13.40 13.06
N ILE A 458 -18.89 -13.97 12.62
CA ILE A 458 -18.84 -14.99 11.57
C ILE A 458 -19.29 -16.34 12.14
N ASN A 459 -20.20 -17.02 11.43
CA ASN A 459 -20.62 -18.37 11.79
C ASN A 459 -19.63 -19.41 11.25
N TRP A 460 -18.52 -19.60 11.98
CA TRP A 460 -17.47 -20.55 11.58
C TRP A 460 -17.97 -21.98 11.47
N GLN A 461 -18.90 -22.42 12.31
CA GLN A 461 -19.43 -23.78 12.22
C GLN A 461 -20.07 -24.11 10.86
N LYS A 462 -20.62 -23.11 10.15
CA LYS A 462 -21.16 -23.28 8.79
C LYS A 462 -20.10 -23.19 7.69
N ILE A 463 -19.00 -22.49 7.94
CA ILE A 463 -17.95 -22.20 6.95
C ILE A 463 -16.83 -23.24 7.02
N ASP A 464 -16.30 -23.45 8.22
CA ASP A 464 -15.23 -24.38 8.55
C ASP A 464 -15.35 -24.76 10.04
N ASN A 465 -15.90 -25.94 10.31
CA ASN A 465 -16.15 -26.43 11.67
C ASN A 465 -14.87 -26.69 12.48
N CYS A 466 -13.69 -26.64 11.86
CA CYS A 466 -12.41 -26.75 12.52
C CYS A 466 -11.79 -25.39 12.87
N VAL A 467 -12.56 -24.30 12.79
CA VAL A 467 -12.17 -22.94 13.18
C VAL A 467 -13.06 -22.48 14.32
N ASN A 468 -12.46 -22.04 15.42
CA ASN A 468 -13.19 -21.56 16.59
C ASN A 468 -12.58 -20.26 17.12
N GLU A 469 -13.36 -19.18 17.12
CA GLU A 469 -12.95 -17.92 17.75
C GLU A 469 -12.97 -18.05 19.27
N LEU A 470 -11.89 -17.61 19.91
CA LEU A 470 -11.75 -17.64 21.35
C LEU A 470 -12.32 -16.33 21.89
N ILE A 471 -13.63 -16.31 22.16
CA ILE A 471 -14.40 -15.12 22.56
C ILE A 471 -14.65 -14.99 24.06
N THR A 472 -14.19 -15.97 24.84
CA THR A 472 -14.26 -15.96 26.30
C THR A 472 -12.87 -16.16 26.88
N PHE A 473 -12.68 -15.63 28.08
CA PHE A 473 -11.44 -15.82 28.81
C PHE A 473 -11.16 -17.31 29.10
N ASP A 474 -12.17 -18.07 29.51
CA ASP A 474 -12.03 -19.51 29.74
C ASP A 474 -11.56 -20.26 28.49
N ALA A 475 -12.05 -19.88 27.29
CA ALA A 475 -11.62 -20.50 26.04
C ALA A 475 -10.16 -20.14 25.70
N LEU A 476 -9.72 -18.90 25.99
CA LEU A 476 -8.32 -18.52 25.85
C LEU A 476 -7.42 -19.28 26.83
N CYS A 477 -7.85 -19.46 28.08
CA CYS A 477 -7.13 -20.22 29.09
C CYS A 477 -7.01 -21.69 28.71
N GLN A 478 -8.11 -22.30 28.26
CA GLN A 478 -8.13 -23.67 27.77
C GLN A 478 -7.22 -23.84 26.56
N GLU A 479 -7.28 -22.93 25.58
CA GLU A 479 -6.38 -22.95 24.43
C GLU A 479 -4.92 -22.86 24.88
N GLY A 480 -4.57 -21.90 25.75
CA GLY A 480 -3.22 -21.74 26.27
C GLY A 480 -2.74 -22.95 27.07
N GLN A 481 -3.64 -23.61 27.81
CA GLN A 481 -3.35 -24.84 28.54
C GLN A 481 -3.01 -25.98 27.57
N GLU A 482 -3.91 -26.29 26.64
CA GLU A 482 -3.78 -27.41 25.71
C GLU A 482 -2.66 -27.20 24.69
N MET A 483 -2.44 -25.97 24.24
CA MET A 483 -1.40 -25.61 23.28
C MET A 483 -0.05 -25.27 23.92
N GLU A 484 0.01 -25.27 25.25
CA GLU A 484 1.21 -24.96 26.00
C GLU A 484 1.87 -23.59 25.65
N HIS A 485 1.08 -22.54 25.39
CA HIS A 485 1.57 -21.17 25.12
C HIS A 485 0.72 -20.08 25.81
N CYS A 486 1.16 -18.83 25.74
CA CYS A 486 0.64 -17.71 26.55
C CYS A 486 -0.58 -16.98 25.96
N VAL A 487 -1.41 -17.59 25.10
CA VAL A 487 -2.50 -16.83 24.43
C VAL A 487 -3.48 -16.14 25.41
N ALA A 488 -3.61 -16.65 26.63
CA ALA A 488 -4.44 -16.04 27.68
C ALA A 488 -3.98 -14.62 28.09
N SER A 489 -2.70 -14.26 27.93
CA SER A 489 -2.21 -12.91 28.24
C SER A 489 -2.74 -11.83 27.30
N TYR A 490 -3.34 -12.22 26.17
CA TYR A 490 -3.95 -11.29 25.21
C TYR A 490 -5.43 -10.97 25.55
N ALA A 491 -5.96 -11.43 26.69
CA ALA A 491 -7.37 -11.27 27.05
C ALA A 491 -7.87 -9.83 26.97
N ASP A 492 -7.09 -8.85 27.47
CA ASP A 492 -7.49 -7.44 27.42
C ASP A 492 -7.50 -6.87 26.00
N TRP A 493 -6.56 -7.30 25.14
CA TRP A 493 -6.54 -6.88 23.73
C TRP A 493 -7.64 -7.55 22.91
N CYS A 494 -7.99 -8.80 23.24
CA CYS A 494 -9.17 -9.47 22.70
C CYS A 494 -10.45 -8.74 23.14
N ALA A 495 -10.51 -8.30 24.40
CA ALA A 495 -11.66 -7.57 24.95
C ALA A 495 -11.84 -6.19 24.32
N SER A 496 -10.75 -5.48 24.03
CA SER A 496 -10.79 -4.18 23.34
C SER A 496 -11.01 -4.29 21.82
N GLY A 497 -10.92 -5.50 21.26
CA GLY A 497 -11.02 -5.75 19.82
C GLY A 497 -9.73 -5.45 19.03
N GLU A 498 -8.63 -5.14 19.73
CA GLU A 498 -7.31 -4.94 19.13
C GLU A 498 -6.63 -6.25 18.72
N TYR A 499 -7.11 -7.38 19.26
CA TYR A 499 -6.62 -8.72 18.93
C TYR A 499 -7.76 -9.72 18.71
N ILE A 500 -7.56 -10.69 17.82
CA ILE A 500 -8.43 -11.86 17.67
C ILE A 500 -7.57 -13.11 17.79
N ALA A 501 -7.94 -14.00 18.70
CA ALA A 501 -7.36 -15.33 18.85
C ALA A 501 -8.33 -16.40 18.36
N ILE A 502 -7.83 -17.36 17.59
CA ILE A 502 -8.63 -18.39 16.91
C ILE A 502 -7.93 -19.74 17.05
N SER A 503 -8.65 -20.75 17.53
CA SER A 503 -8.21 -22.14 17.50
C SER A 503 -8.50 -22.76 16.13
N VAL A 504 -7.51 -23.42 15.55
CA VAL A 504 -7.58 -24.01 14.22
C VAL A 504 -7.10 -25.46 14.25
N LEU A 505 -7.93 -26.37 13.73
CA LEU A 505 -7.60 -27.77 13.54
C LEU A 505 -7.61 -28.10 12.03
N MET A 506 -6.64 -28.91 11.58
CA MET A 506 -6.58 -29.39 10.19
C MET A 506 -5.64 -30.60 10.13
N ASP A 507 -6.11 -31.70 9.54
CA ASP A 507 -5.30 -32.92 9.32
C ASP A 507 -4.53 -33.41 10.57
N ASN A 508 -5.18 -33.42 11.74
CA ASN A 508 -4.61 -33.75 13.06
C ASN A 508 -3.52 -32.79 13.57
N GLU A 509 -3.27 -31.69 12.87
CA GLU A 509 -2.47 -30.58 13.34
C GLU A 509 -3.37 -29.53 14.00
N ARG A 510 -3.01 -29.10 15.21
CA ARG A 510 -3.68 -28.03 15.92
C ARG A 510 -2.78 -26.81 16.02
N ALA A 511 -3.37 -25.63 15.86
CA ALA A 511 -2.68 -24.36 15.94
C ALA A 511 -3.58 -23.25 16.50
N THR A 512 -2.96 -22.26 17.12
CA THR A 512 -3.62 -21.02 17.50
C THR A 512 -3.19 -19.91 16.54
N LEU A 513 -4.17 -19.28 15.90
CA LEU A 513 -3.99 -18.12 15.03
C LEU A 513 -4.28 -16.85 15.82
N GLY A 514 -3.34 -15.92 15.79
CA GLY A 514 -3.46 -14.58 16.35
C GLY A 514 -3.49 -13.52 15.25
N LEU A 515 -4.39 -12.55 15.37
CA LEU A 515 -4.59 -11.46 14.43
C LEU A 515 -4.63 -10.13 15.17
N SER A 516 -3.78 -9.18 14.79
CA SER A 516 -3.76 -7.83 15.37
C SER A 516 -4.53 -6.83 14.50
N ARG A 517 -5.18 -5.85 15.11
CA ARG A 517 -5.86 -4.76 14.40
C ARG A 517 -4.83 -3.78 13.85
N LYS A 518 -5.12 -3.16 12.70
CA LYS A 518 -4.27 -2.10 12.14
C LYS A 518 -4.62 -0.75 12.76
N GLU A 519 -3.61 0.06 13.10
CA GLU A 519 -3.78 1.37 13.76
C GLU A 519 -4.68 2.39 13.01
N HIS A 520 -4.89 2.22 11.70
CA HIS A 520 -5.62 3.18 10.85
C HIS A 520 -6.79 2.58 10.07
N ASP A 521 -7.14 1.31 10.32
CA ASP A 521 -8.23 0.62 9.62
C ASP A 521 -8.95 -0.34 10.58
N LEU A 522 -10.22 -0.61 10.34
CA LEU A 522 -10.98 -1.64 11.07
C LEU A 522 -10.54 -3.06 10.68
N THR A 523 -9.57 -3.22 9.77
CA THR A 523 -9.07 -4.52 9.32
C THR A 523 -7.97 -5.07 10.22
N TYR A 524 -7.90 -6.40 10.25
CA TYR A 524 -6.87 -7.15 10.96
C TYR A 524 -5.71 -7.51 10.04
N GLN A 525 -4.56 -7.78 10.63
CA GLN A 525 -3.40 -8.35 9.97
C GLN A 525 -3.01 -9.67 10.63
N PHE A 526 -2.33 -10.52 9.87
CA PHE A 526 -1.81 -11.78 10.37
C PHE A 526 -0.69 -11.46 11.34
N ASP A 527 -0.90 -11.75 12.62
CA ASP A 527 0.13 -11.53 13.65
C ASP A 527 0.98 -12.79 13.76
N GLN A 528 0.37 -13.92 14.14
CA GLN A 528 1.09 -15.17 14.32
C GLN A 528 0.21 -16.41 14.15
N MET A 529 0.85 -17.56 13.91
CA MET A 529 0.20 -18.86 13.99
C MET A 529 1.16 -19.86 14.62
N ARG A 530 0.73 -20.49 15.72
CA ARG A 530 1.58 -21.26 16.63
C ARG A 530 1.00 -22.64 16.91
N GLY A 531 1.84 -23.66 16.84
CA GLY A 531 1.54 -25.01 17.32
C GLY A 531 1.81 -25.16 18.82
N ILE A 532 1.73 -26.39 19.30
CA ILE A 532 1.97 -26.74 20.71
C ILE A 532 3.37 -26.26 21.13
N ARG A 533 3.51 -25.61 22.31
CA ARG A 533 4.78 -25.02 22.81
C ARG A 533 5.43 -24.04 21.83
N ASN A 534 4.64 -23.20 21.18
CA ASN A 534 5.10 -22.23 20.17
C ASN A 534 5.82 -22.85 18.96
N GLN A 535 5.62 -24.16 18.73
CA GLN A 535 6.19 -24.84 17.57
C GLN A 535 5.69 -24.22 16.26
N ALA A 536 6.52 -24.31 15.22
CA ALA A 536 6.08 -23.95 13.89
C ALA A 536 5.01 -24.93 13.39
N VAL A 537 4.10 -24.42 12.58
CA VAL A 537 2.99 -25.18 12.00
C VAL A 537 3.29 -25.52 10.54
N SER A 538 2.55 -26.47 9.96
CA SER A 538 2.70 -26.85 8.57
C SER A 538 2.31 -25.71 7.62
N ARG A 539 2.81 -25.80 6.39
CA ARG A 539 2.45 -24.85 5.33
C ARG A 539 0.95 -24.81 5.05
N ASN A 540 0.28 -25.98 5.09
CA ASN A 540 -1.16 -26.05 4.87
C ASN A 540 -1.90 -25.30 5.97
N MET A 541 -1.42 -25.40 7.22
CA MET A 541 -1.98 -24.70 8.36
C MET A 541 -1.82 -23.17 8.21
N LEU A 542 -0.64 -22.70 7.78
CA LEU A 542 -0.43 -21.28 7.45
C LEU A 542 -1.33 -20.77 6.31
N ILE A 543 -1.58 -21.59 5.28
CA ILE A 543 -2.50 -21.26 4.18
C ILE A 543 -3.92 -21.13 4.71
N LYS A 544 -4.36 -22.07 5.57
CA LYS A 544 -5.66 -22.02 6.24
C LYS A 544 -5.79 -20.75 7.09
N GLY A 545 -4.76 -20.40 7.87
CA GLY A 545 -4.76 -19.15 8.66
C GLY A 545 -4.90 -17.88 7.83
N ARG A 546 -4.22 -17.78 6.67
CA ARG A 546 -4.38 -16.64 5.75
C ARG A 546 -5.77 -16.60 5.11
N HIS A 547 -6.38 -17.76 4.85
CA HIS A 547 -7.74 -17.85 4.33
C HIS A 547 -8.75 -17.34 5.35
N ILE A 548 -8.62 -17.74 6.62
CA ILE A 548 -9.43 -17.25 7.75
C ILE A 548 -9.36 -15.72 7.86
N LEU A 549 -8.15 -15.15 7.87
CA LEU A 549 -7.96 -13.69 7.89
C LEU A 549 -8.66 -12.98 6.73
N LYS A 550 -8.60 -13.56 5.52
CA LYS A 550 -9.25 -12.98 4.34
C LYS A 550 -10.78 -12.95 4.49
N ILE A 551 -11.37 -13.99 5.07
CA ILE A 551 -12.81 -14.07 5.37
C ILE A 551 -13.18 -12.97 6.37
N ILE A 552 -12.46 -12.87 7.49
CA ILE A 552 -12.69 -11.85 8.53
C ILE A 552 -12.60 -10.43 7.95
N ASN A 553 -11.55 -10.12 7.22
CA ASN A 553 -11.39 -8.79 6.63
C ASN A 553 -12.42 -8.48 5.53
N SER A 554 -13.03 -9.50 4.93
CA SER A 554 -14.10 -9.30 3.95
C SER A 554 -15.45 -9.02 4.63
N SER A 555 -15.73 -9.66 5.78
CA SER A 555 -16.96 -9.41 6.54
C SER A 555 -16.99 -8.05 7.23
N LEU A 556 -15.82 -7.43 7.43
CA LEU A 556 -15.70 -6.08 8.02
C LEU A 556 -15.83 -4.94 7.00
N LYS A 557 -15.77 -5.25 5.69
CA LYS A 557 -15.85 -4.28 4.58
C LYS A 557 -17.21 -4.23 3.89
N GLY A 558 -18.11 -5.14 4.24
CA GLY A 558 -19.53 -5.09 3.91
C GLY A 558 -20.29 -4.49 5.08
#